data_AF-A0A2S6R224-F1
#
_entry.id   AF-A0A2S6R224-F1
#
_cell.length_a   1.000
_cell.length_b   1.000
_cell.length_c   1.000
_cell.angle_alpha   90.00
_cell.angle_beta   90.00
_cell.angle_gamma   90.00
#
_symmetry.space_group_name_H-M   'P 1'
#
loop_
_entity.id
_entity.type
_entity.pdbx_description
1 polymer ?
#
loop_
_entity_poly.entity_id
_entity_poly.type
_entity_poly.pdbx_seq_one_letter_code
_entity_poly.pdbx_strand_id
1 'polypeptide(L)'
;MQKAVARAGEPVIRKAVGQAMRIMSRQFVMGRDIGDAIARGRGGEAKGERYSFDMLGEAALTKGDAECYFEAYRAAIEAVGDTVDDATGVFEAPSISVKLSALHPRFEFAKSARLRDELAPRLGALAELAKKQGIGLTLDAEEAVRLEPLLDMFQAVYQSPAAENWTGFGLVVQAYQKRAPAVIDWLADLARETGRRIPLRLVKGAYWDSEIKRAQEQGLDGYPVFTRKAATDVCYIA
;
A
#
# COMPACT_ATOMS: atom_id res chain seq x y z
N MET A 1 -19.17 16.82 22.72
CA MET A 1 -20.60 16.79 22.29
C MET A 1 -21.48 17.80 23.03
N GLN A 2 -21.44 17.91 24.36
CA GLN A 2 -22.33 18.80 25.14
C GLN A 2 -22.32 20.27 24.67
N LYS A 3 -21.14 20.84 24.35
CA LYS A 3 -21.02 22.21 23.80
C LYS A 3 -21.66 22.39 22.41
N ALA A 4 -21.77 21.33 21.60
CA ALA A 4 -22.39 21.38 20.28
C ALA A 4 -23.91 21.24 20.37
N VAL A 5 -24.40 20.37 21.27
CA VAL A 5 -25.83 20.17 21.55
C VAL A 5 -26.46 21.43 22.17
N ALA A 6 -25.77 22.06 23.13
CA ALA A 6 -26.24 23.29 23.77
C ALA A 6 -26.35 24.49 22.79
N ARG A 7 -25.65 24.44 21.65
CA ARG A 7 -25.56 25.55 20.70
C ARG A 7 -26.47 25.38 19.47
N ALA A 8 -26.82 24.15 19.10
CA ALA A 8 -27.56 23.85 17.86
C ALA A 8 -28.78 22.91 18.04
N GLY A 9 -28.97 22.31 19.23
CA GLY A 9 -30.05 21.38 19.51
C GLY A 9 -29.78 19.94 19.03
N GLU A 10 -30.33 18.97 19.75
CA GLU A 10 -30.14 17.53 19.49
C GLU A 10 -30.54 17.10 18.05
N PRO A 11 -31.65 17.58 17.45
CA PRO A 11 -32.05 17.17 16.10
C PRO A 11 -31.04 17.56 15.01
N VAL A 12 -30.38 18.72 15.16
CA VAL A 12 -29.36 19.21 14.23
C VAL A 12 -28.10 18.38 14.35
N ILE A 13 -27.66 18.08 15.58
CA ILE A 13 -26.50 17.22 15.82
C ILE A 13 -26.75 15.81 15.29
N ARG A 14 -27.94 15.24 15.49
CA ARG A 14 -28.29 13.91 14.95
C ARG A 14 -28.21 13.86 13.42
N LYS A 15 -28.72 14.90 12.73
CA LYS A 15 -28.60 15.02 11.28
C LYS A 15 -27.14 15.19 10.84
N ALA A 16 -26.37 16.04 11.52
CA ALA A 16 -24.96 16.26 11.21
C ALA A 16 -24.11 15.00 11.39
N VAL A 17 -24.33 14.23 12.46
CA VAL A 17 -23.67 12.93 12.69
C VAL A 17 -24.07 11.93 11.60
N GLY A 18 -25.36 11.82 11.28
CA GLY A 18 -25.81 10.93 10.20
C GLY A 18 -25.21 11.29 8.83
N GLN A 19 -25.06 12.59 8.55
CA GLN A 19 -24.44 13.06 7.32
C GLN A 19 -22.93 12.83 7.31
N ALA A 20 -22.23 13.07 8.43
CA ALA A 20 -20.81 12.75 8.59
C ALA A 20 -20.56 11.25 8.40
N MET A 21 -21.39 10.37 8.96
CA MET A 21 -21.29 8.92 8.74
C MET A 21 -21.50 8.54 7.26
N ARG A 22 -22.45 9.16 6.56
CA ARG A 22 -22.64 8.93 5.11
C ARG A 22 -21.46 9.44 4.28
N ILE A 23 -20.85 10.56 4.67
CA ILE A 23 -19.67 11.11 4.00
C ILE A 23 -18.47 10.19 4.24
N MET A 24 -18.20 9.83 5.49
CA MET A 24 -17.12 8.91 5.85
C MET A 24 -17.25 7.55 5.14
N SER A 25 -18.45 6.95 5.15
CA SER A 25 -18.70 5.64 4.53
C SER A 25 -18.79 5.63 3.00
N ARG A 26 -18.92 6.79 2.34
CA ARG A 26 -18.91 6.89 0.87
C ARG A 26 -17.59 7.39 0.31
N GLN A 27 -16.86 8.21 1.06
CA GLN A 27 -15.65 8.88 0.56
C GLN A 27 -14.35 8.22 1.01
N PHE A 28 -14.32 7.52 2.15
CA PHE A 28 -13.07 7.01 2.73
C PHE A 28 -12.94 5.49 2.69
N VAL A 29 -14.05 4.76 2.70
CA VAL A 29 -14.05 3.30 2.72
C VAL A 29 -15.05 2.79 1.70
N MET A 30 -14.54 2.06 0.69
CA MET A 30 -15.36 1.58 -0.41
C MET A 30 -16.41 0.56 0.05
N GLY A 31 -16.06 -0.35 0.97
CA GLY A 31 -16.95 -1.33 1.58
C GLY A 31 -16.47 -1.71 2.99
N ARG A 32 -17.36 -2.24 3.84
CA ARG A 32 -16.98 -2.61 5.22
C ARG A 32 -16.03 -3.82 5.25
N ASP A 33 -16.15 -4.67 4.24
CA ASP A 33 -15.29 -5.79 3.93
C ASP A 33 -15.01 -5.80 2.42
N ILE A 34 -14.15 -6.74 1.99
CA ILE A 34 -13.74 -6.84 0.60
C ILE A 34 -14.91 -7.19 -0.33
N GLY A 35 -15.88 -7.97 0.12
CA GLY A 35 -17.06 -8.34 -0.68
C GLY A 35 -17.97 -7.14 -0.94
N ASP A 36 -18.24 -6.34 0.09
CA ASP A 36 -18.95 -5.06 -0.01
C ASP A 36 -18.22 -4.11 -0.99
N ALA A 37 -16.89 -4.07 -0.94
CA ALA A 37 -16.08 -3.20 -1.80
C ALA A 37 -16.12 -3.64 -3.27
N ILE A 38 -15.93 -4.94 -3.54
CA ILE A 38 -16.06 -5.55 -4.87
C ILE A 38 -17.44 -5.28 -5.46
N ALA A 39 -18.52 -5.54 -4.70
CA ALA A 39 -19.88 -5.37 -5.18
C ALA A 39 -20.18 -3.91 -5.61
N ARG A 40 -19.59 -2.93 -4.92
CA ARG A 40 -19.70 -1.51 -5.27
C ARG A 40 -18.82 -1.11 -6.45
N GLY A 41 -17.70 -1.80 -6.68
CA GLY A 41 -16.76 -1.55 -7.78
C GLY A 41 -17.31 -1.91 -9.16
N ARG A 42 -18.20 -2.91 -9.23
CA ARG A 42 -18.82 -3.40 -10.49
C ARG A 42 -19.40 -2.29 -11.37
N GLY A 43 -20.01 -1.26 -10.76
CA GLY A 43 -20.58 -0.14 -11.50
C GLY A 43 -19.55 0.77 -12.17
N GLY A 44 -18.35 0.86 -11.61
CA GLY A 44 -17.21 1.56 -12.20
C GLY A 44 -16.45 0.71 -13.22
N GLU A 45 -16.31 -0.59 -12.95
CA GLU A 45 -15.71 -1.55 -13.89
C GLU A 45 -16.48 -1.61 -15.22
N ALA A 46 -17.82 -1.56 -15.17
CA ALA A 46 -18.67 -1.45 -16.36
C ALA A 46 -18.41 -0.16 -17.19
N LYS A 47 -17.73 0.83 -16.62
CA LYS A 47 -17.31 2.08 -17.27
C LYS A 47 -15.82 2.08 -17.65
N GLY A 48 -15.11 0.98 -17.42
CA GLY A 48 -13.67 0.84 -17.68
C GLY A 48 -12.76 1.32 -16.55
N GLU A 49 -13.30 1.58 -15.35
CA GLU A 49 -12.46 1.85 -14.18
C GLU A 49 -11.80 0.57 -13.68
N ARG A 50 -10.59 0.69 -13.12
CA ARG A 50 -9.86 -0.42 -12.50
C ARG A 50 -9.60 -0.10 -11.03
N TYR A 51 -9.65 -1.12 -10.20
CA TYR A 51 -9.56 -0.97 -8.75
C TYR A 51 -8.30 -1.61 -8.20
N SER A 52 -7.64 -0.90 -7.27
CA SER A 52 -6.66 -1.49 -6.36
C SER A 52 -7.19 -1.36 -4.95
N PHE A 53 -7.42 -2.48 -4.27
CA PHE A 53 -7.97 -2.48 -2.92
C PHE A 53 -6.86 -2.25 -1.89
N ASP A 54 -6.99 -1.18 -1.11
CA ASP A 54 -6.16 -0.91 0.07
C ASP A 54 -6.83 -1.51 1.31
N MET A 55 -6.28 -2.61 1.79
CA MET A 55 -6.70 -3.19 3.05
C MET A 55 -6.05 -2.35 4.16
N LEU A 56 -6.86 -1.56 4.87
CA LEU A 56 -6.50 -0.50 5.83
C LEU A 56 -5.64 -0.93 7.05
N GLY A 57 -5.01 -2.11 7.02
CA GLY A 57 -4.07 -2.58 8.01
C GLY A 57 -2.70 -1.94 7.85
N GLU A 58 -2.15 -1.42 8.94
CA GLU A 58 -0.79 -0.88 9.02
C GLU A 58 -0.23 -1.07 10.43
N ALA A 59 1.11 -1.07 10.55
CA ALA A 59 1.83 -1.03 11.82
C ALA A 59 1.37 -2.09 12.85
N ALA A 60 1.50 -3.37 12.52
CA ALA A 60 1.31 -4.46 13.47
C ALA A 60 2.16 -4.23 14.73
N LEU A 61 1.56 -4.33 15.91
CA LEU A 61 2.28 -4.17 17.18
C LEU A 61 2.68 -5.52 17.77
N THR A 62 1.90 -6.56 17.46
CA THR A 62 2.10 -7.92 17.95
C THR A 62 2.19 -8.92 16.81
N LYS A 63 2.64 -10.15 17.13
CA LYS A 63 2.56 -11.26 16.18
C LYS A 63 1.10 -11.60 15.84
N GLY A 64 0.17 -11.43 16.78
CA GLY A 64 -1.26 -11.66 16.56
C GLY A 64 -1.85 -10.66 15.57
N ASP A 65 -1.46 -9.39 15.65
CA ASP A 65 -1.88 -8.37 14.68
C ASP A 65 -1.35 -8.72 13.28
N ALA A 66 -0.08 -9.09 13.19
CA ALA A 66 0.54 -9.45 11.92
C ALA A 66 -0.12 -10.68 11.28
N GLU A 67 -0.53 -11.66 12.09
CA GLU A 67 -1.28 -12.82 11.61
C GLU A 67 -2.69 -12.45 11.13
N CYS A 68 -3.38 -11.59 11.89
CA CYS A 68 -4.69 -11.08 11.51
C CYS A 68 -4.65 -10.32 10.18
N TYR A 69 -3.66 -9.46 9.98
CA TYR A 69 -3.47 -8.75 8.71
C TYR A 69 -3.08 -9.68 7.57
N PHE A 70 -2.20 -10.67 7.82
CA PHE A 70 -1.86 -11.67 6.81
C PHE A 70 -3.09 -12.41 6.31
N GLU A 71 -3.94 -12.91 7.22
CA GLU A 71 -5.19 -13.59 6.85
C GLU A 71 -6.19 -12.66 6.15
N ALA A 72 -6.26 -11.39 6.55
CA ALA A 72 -7.08 -10.40 5.86
C ALA A 72 -6.61 -10.15 4.42
N TYR A 73 -5.30 -10.06 4.18
CA TYR A 73 -4.75 -9.97 2.83
C TYR A 73 -5.00 -11.25 2.03
N ARG A 74 -4.77 -12.42 2.63
CA ARG A 74 -5.03 -13.72 1.98
C ARG A 74 -6.48 -13.84 1.51
N ALA A 75 -7.42 -13.59 2.41
CA ALA A 75 -8.85 -13.63 2.10
C ALA A 75 -9.26 -12.57 1.06
N ALA A 76 -8.65 -11.39 1.08
CA ALA A 76 -8.90 -10.36 0.07
C ALA A 76 -8.36 -10.76 -1.30
N ILE A 77 -7.16 -11.33 -1.38
CA ILE A 77 -6.59 -11.83 -2.65
C ILE A 77 -7.48 -12.91 -3.24
N GLU A 78 -7.98 -13.84 -2.42
CA GLU A 78 -8.94 -14.87 -2.84
C GLU A 78 -10.23 -14.23 -3.36
N ALA A 79 -10.86 -13.37 -2.57
CA ALA A 79 -12.14 -12.76 -2.93
C ALA A 79 -12.07 -11.90 -4.20
N VAL A 80 -10.96 -11.17 -4.42
CA VAL A 80 -10.75 -10.38 -5.64
C VAL A 80 -10.43 -11.31 -6.82
N GLY A 81 -9.59 -12.32 -6.63
CA GLY A 81 -9.27 -13.32 -7.64
C GLY A 81 -10.49 -14.05 -8.19
N ASP A 82 -11.41 -14.43 -7.31
CA ASP A 82 -12.66 -15.12 -7.68
C ASP A 82 -13.59 -14.28 -8.60
N THR A 83 -13.29 -13.00 -8.81
CA THR A 83 -14.02 -12.12 -9.73
C THR A 83 -13.36 -11.98 -11.10
N VAL A 84 -12.15 -12.53 -11.27
CA VAL A 84 -11.34 -12.37 -12.48
C VAL A 84 -11.47 -13.61 -13.35
N ASP A 85 -11.87 -13.42 -14.61
CA ASP A 85 -11.88 -14.49 -15.59
C ASP A 85 -10.45 -14.83 -16.06
N ASP A 86 -10.18 -16.11 -16.35
CA ASP A 86 -8.85 -16.61 -16.79
C ASP A 86 -8.27 -15.88 -18.02
N ALA A 87 -9.12 -15.28 -18.86
CA ALA A 87 -8.71 -14.53 -20.04
C ALA A 87 -8.25 -13.09 -19.73
N THR A 88 -8.47 -12.61 -18.50
CA THR A 88 -8.17 -11.24 -18.09
C THR A 88 -6.68 -11.09 -17.82
N GLY A 89 -6.03 -10.16 -18.52
CA GLY A 89 -4.62 -9.85 -18.26
C GLY A 89 -4.44 -9.17 -16.89
N VAL A 90 -3.29 -9.40 -16.23
CA VAL A 90 -3.00 -8.88 -14.88
C VAL A 90 -3.11 -7.36 -14.72
N PHE A 91 -2.97 -6.59 -15.81
CA PHE A 91 -3.11 -5.12 -15.81
C PHE A 91 -4.54 -4.64 -15.99
N GLU A 92 -5.43 -5.51 -16.46
CA GLU A 92 -6.87 -5.28 -16.59
C GLU A 92 -7.61 -5.75 -15.34
N ALA A 93 -7.10 -6.81 -14.71
CA ALA A 93 -7.59 -7.32 -13.44
C ALA A 93 -7.44 -6.28 -12.32
N PRO A 94 -8.31 -6.32 -11.30
CA PRO A 94 -8.10 -5.57 -10.07
C PRO A 94 -6.80 -6.00 -9.37
N SER A 95 -6.32 -5.17 -8.43
CA SER A 95 -5.12 -5.46 -7.64
C SER A 95 -5.34 -5.23 -6.16
N ILE A 96 -4.37 -5.66 -5.34
CA ILE A 96 -4.33 -5.38 -3.90
C ILE A 96 -3.07 -4.60 -3.55
N SER A 97 -3.22 -3.61 -2.67
CA SER A 97 -2.11 -2.88 -2.04
C SER A 97 -1.81 -3.50 -0.67
N VAL A 98 -0.53 -3.73 -0.36
CA VAL A 98 -0.08 -4.35 0.89
C VAL A 98 0.95 -3.44 1.58
N LYS A 99 0.81 -3.22 2.89
CA LYS A 99 1.80 -2.52 3.71
C LYS A 99 2.63 -3.55 4.48
N LEU A 100 3.96 -3.46 4.40
CA LEU A 100 4.83 -4.45 5.02
C LEU A 100 4.87 -4.33 6.55
N SER A 101 4.63 -3.13 7.09
CA SER A 101 4.46 -2.96 8.54
C SER A 101 3.25 -3.71 9.11
N ALA A 102 2.23 -4.01 8.30
CA ALA A 102 1.11 -4.85 8.73
C ALA A 102 1.52 -6.32 8.85
N LEU A 103 2.54 -6.78 8.13
CA LEU A 103 2.92 -8.20 8.06
C LEU A 103 4.00 -8.61 9.07
N HIS A 104 4.63 -7.65 9.74
CA HIS A 104 5.65 -7.94 10.73
C HIS A 104 5.72 -6.85 11.82
N PRO A 105 5.68 -7.23 13.12
CA PRO A 105 5.58 -6.27 14.21
C PRO A 105 6.85 -5.44 14.43
N ARG A 106 7.94 -5.78 13.74
CA ARG A 106 9.24 -5.11 13.82
C ARG A 106 9.79 -4.85 12.42
N PHE A 107 8.98 -4.26 11.55
CA PHE A 107 9.39 -3.82 10.22
C PHE A 107 10.27 -2.57 10.31
N GLU A 108 11.55 -2.80 10.60
CA GLU A 108 12.59 -1.80 10.80
C GLU A 108 13.94 -2.31 10.29
N PHE A 109 14.79 -1.40 9.80
CA PHE A 109 16.11 -1.74 9.24
C PHE A 109 17.01 -2.54 10.19
N ALA A 110 16.97 -2.26 11.49
CA ALA A 110 17.78 -2.98 12.48
C ALA A 110 17.41 -4.48 12.62
N LYS A 111 16.36 -4.95 11.94
CA LYS A 111 15.88 -6.33 11.99
C LYS A 111 16.00 -7.06 10.65
N SER A 112 16.84 -6.61 9.72
CA SER A 112 16.94 -7.20 8.36
C SER A 112 17.09 -8.73 8.33
N ALA A 113 17.91 -9.33 9.20
CA ALA A 113 18.02 -10.79 9.27
C ALA A 113 16.67 -11.45 9.60
N ARG A 114 16.00 -10.95 10.65
CA ARG A 114 14.68 -11.41 11.06
C ARG A 114 13.61 -11.16 9.98
N LEU A 115 13.68 -10.03 9.26
CA LEU A 115 12.76 -9.75 8.16
C LEU A 115 12.95 -10.74 7.01
N ARG A 116 14.19 -11.12 6.67
CA ARG A 116 14.44 -12.16 5.67
C ARG A 116 13.89 -13.51 6.10
N ASP A 117 14.00 -13.87 7.37
CA ASP A 117 13.55 -15.18 7.86
C ASP A 117 12.03 -15.25 8.13
N GLU A 118 11.41 -14.14 8.54
CA GLU A 118 10.00 -14.11 8.97
C GLU A 118 9.07 -13.40 7.97
N LEU A 119 9.48 -12.25 7.40
CA LEU A 119 8.62 -11.43 6.55
C LEU A 119 8.69 -11.84 5.07
N ALA A 120 9.88 -12.13 4.55
CA ALA A 120 10.04 -12.49 3.14
C ALA A 120 9.21 -13.74 2.75
N PRO A 121 9.17 -14.83 3.55
CA PRO A 121 8.32 -15.99 3.23
C PRO A 121 6.82 -15.67 3.25
N ARG A 122 6.38 -14.83 4.20
CA ARG A 122 4.98 -14.37 4.27
C ARG A 122 4.59 -13.55 3.06
N LEU A 123 5.44 -12.59 2.68
CA LEU A 123 5.21 -11.80 1.48
C LEU A 123 5.23 -12.67 0.22
N GLY A 124 6.16 -13.62 0.14
CA GLY A 124 6.22 -14.61 -0.94
C GLY A 124 4.92 -15.41 -1.08
N ALA A 125 4.34 -15.87 0.03
CA ALA A 125 3.07 -16.59 0.03
C ALA A 125 1.90 -15.73 -0.52
N LEU A 126 1.83 -14.45 -0.15
CA LEU A 126 0.83 -13.53 -0.72
C LEU A 126 1.07 -13.27 -2.21
N ALA A 127 2.33 -13.11 -2.63
CA ALA A 127 2.70 -12.94 -4.03
C ALA A 127 2.34 -14.18 -4.87
N GLU A 128 2.64 -15.38 -4.39
CA GLU A 128 2.25 -16.64 -5.05
C GLU A 128 0.74 -16.77 -5.19
N LEU A 129 -0.01 -16.39 -4.15
CA LEU A 129 -1.47 -16.43 -4.18
C LEU A 129 -2.03 -15.42 -5.18
N ALA A 130 -1.53 -14.19 -5.19
CA ALA A 130 -1.95 -13.17 -6.16
C ALA A 130 -1.64 -13.58 -7.59
N LYS A 131 -0.46 -14.17 -7.82
CA LYS A 131 -0.08 -14.78 -9.11
C LYS A 131 -1.05 -15.87 -9.54
N LYS A 132 -1.39 -16.80 -8.65
CA LYS A 132 -2.35 -17.89 -8.93
C LYS A 132 -3.74 -17.36 -9.25
N GLN A 133 -4.14 -16.29 -8.57
CA GLN A 133 -5.44 -15.63 -8.75
C GLN A 133 -5.47 -14.65 -9.94
N GLY A 134 -4.37 -14.48 -10.68
CA GLY A 134 -4.32 -13.62 -11.86
C GLY A 134 -4.42 -12.11 -11.57
N ILE A 135 -4.31 -11.68 -10.31
CA ILE A 135 -4.42 -10.27 -9.91
C ILE A 135 -3.05 -9.61 -9.71
N GLY A 136 -3.02 -8.28 -9.63
CA GLY A 136 -1.82 -7.54 -9.22
C GLY A 136 -1.64 -7.45 -7.70
N LEU A 137 -0.40 -7.39 -7.22
CA LEU A 137 -0.06 -7.08 -5.83
C LEU A 137 0.97 -5.95 -5.80
N THR A 138 0.61 -4.83 -5.18
CA THR A 138 1.48 -3.64 -5.06
C THR A 138 1.91 -3.44 -3.62
N LEU A 139 3.21 -3.30 -3.36
CA LEU A 139 3.69 -2.91 -2.04
C LEU A 139 3.61 -1.39 -1.87
N ASP A 140 2.91 -0.95 -0.82
CA ASP A 140 2.81 0.46 -0.47
C ASP A 140 4.11 0.96 0.17
N ALA A 141 4.49 2.18 -0.17
CA ALA A 141 5.59 2.89 0.46
C ALA A 141 5.12 3.62 1.71
N GLU A 142 5.86 3.42 2.81
CA GLU A 142 5.56 3.93 4.14
C GLU A 142 6.52 5.09 4.50
N GLU A 143 7.02 5.15 5.74
CA GLU A 143 8.00 6.16 6.17
C GLU A 143 9.37 5.98 5.49
N ALA A 144 10.13 7.06 5.36
CA ALA A 144 11.42 7.09 4.65
C ALA A 144 12.46 6.12 5.23
N VAL A 145 12.38 5.85 6.54
CA VAL A 145 13.27 4.88 7.20
C VAL A 145 12.97 3.42 6.90
N ARG A 146 11.78 3.14 6.32
CA ARG A 146 11.36 1.81 5.88
C ARG A 146 11.64 1.58 4.40
N LEU A 147 12.14 2.58 3.66
CA LEU A 147 12.45 2.45 2.24
C LEU A 147 13.43 1.30 1.98
N GLU A 148 14.58 1.26 2.66
CA GLU A 148 15.58 0.20 2.42
C GLU A 148 15.06 -1.20 2.78
N PRO A 149 14.43 -1.42 3.96
CA PRO A 149 13.77 -2.70 4.25
C PRO A 149 12.70 -3.10 3.23
N LEU A 150 11.95 -2.13 2.70
CA LEU A 150 10.95 -2.37 1.66
C LEU A 150 11.61 -2.84 0.35
N LEU A 151 12.69 -2.20 -0.09
CA LEU A 151 13.44 -2.59 -1.29
C LEU A 151 14.08 -3.98 -1.13
N ASP A 152 14.65 -4.28 0.04
CA ASP A 152 15.22 -5.60 0.36
C ASP A 152 14.16 -6.71 0.24
N MET A 153 12.98 -6.50 0.84
CA MET A 153 11.87 -7.48 0.77
C MET A 153 11.28 -7.58 -0.63
N PHE A 154 11.17 -6.46 -1.35
CA PHE A 154 10.71 -6.45 -2.73
C PHE A 154 11.66 -7.25 -3.62
N GLN A 155 12.97 -7.00 -3.57
CA GLN A 155 13.95 -7.73 -4.37
C GLN A 155 13.95 -9.21 -4.03
N ALA A 156 13.95 -9.56 -2.74
CA ALA A 156 13.95 -10.95 -2.29
C ALA A 156 12.77 -11.75 -2.87
N VAL A 157 11.56 -11.19 -2.86
CA VAL A 157 10.38 -11.86 -3.42
C VAL A 157 10.36 -11.78 -4.95
N TYR A 158 10.71 -10.65 -5.53
CA TYR A 158 10.73 -10.47 -6.99
C TYR A 158 11.68 -11.45 -7.66
N GLN A 159 12.87 -11.72 -7.09
CA GLN A 159 13.85 -12.66 -7.63
C GLN A 159 13.58 -14.13 -7.22
N SER A 160 12.57 -14.39 -6.39
CA SER A 160 12.18 -15.74 -5.98
C SER A 160 11.19 -16.39 -6.96
N PRO A 161 10.98 -17.72 -6.88
CA PRO A 161 9.95 -18.43 -7.66
C PRO A 161 8.53 -17.87 -7.46
N ALA A 162 8.27 -17.20 -6.34
CA ALA A 162 6.96 -16.61 -6.03
C ALA A 162 6.49 -15.62 -7.10
N ALA A 163 7.42 -14.87 -7.68
CA ALA A 163 7.15 -13.85 -8.71
C ALA A 163 7.62 -14.26 -10.12
N GLU A 164 8.10 -15.47 -10.31
CA GLU A 164 8.58 -15.94 -11.61
C GLU A 164 7.44 -15.99 -12.64
N ASN A 165 7.70 -15.62 -13.90
CA ASN A 165 6.70 -15.60 -14.98
C ASN A 165 5.41 -14.81 -14.68
N TRP A 166 5.47 -13.84 -13.76
CA TRP A 166 4.35 -12.99 -13.39
C TRP A 166 4.79 -11.53 -13.39
N THR A 167 3.93 -10.65 -13.93
CA THR A 167 4.22 -9.22 -14.08
C THR A 167 3.30 -8.34 -13.22
N GLY A 168 2.62 -8.94 -12.23
CA GLY A 168 1.72 -8.25 -11.32
C GLY A 168 2.35 -7.78 -9.99
N PHE A 169 3.62 -8.10 -9.73
CA PHE A 169 4.31 -7.72 -8.48
C PHE A 169 4.90 -6.31 -8.58
N GLY A 170 4.23 -5.34 -7.96
CA GLY A 170 4.55 -3.92 -8.07
C GLY A 170 4.96 -3.25 -6.76
N LEU A 171 5.39 -2.00 -6.89
CA LEU A 171 5.89 -1.17 -5.78
C LEU A 171 5.44 0.28 -5.95
N VAL A 172 5.15 0.95 -4.84
CA VAL A 172 4.93 2.40 -4.78
C VAL A 172 6.26 3.14 -4.59
N VAL A 173 6.47 4.23 -5.31
CA VAL A 173 7.60 5.16 -5.10
C VAL A 173 7.08 6.56 -4.78
N GLN A 174 7.64 7.20 -3.76
CA GLN A 174 7.19 8.51 -3.28
C GLN A 174 8.13 9.63 -3.75
N ALA A 175 7.69 10.42 -4.73
CA ALA A 175 8.44 11.52 -5.35
C ALA A 175 8.80 12.68 -4.41
N TYR A 176 8.21 12.74 -3.22
CA TYR A 176 8.62 13.71 -2.20
C TYR A 176 9.95 13.37 -1.54
N GLN A 177 10.47 12.13 -1.69
CA GLN A 177 11.76 11.72 -1.15
C GLN A 177 12.86 12.08 -2.14
N LYS A 178 13.98 12.60 -1.62
CA LYS A 178 15.15 12.95 -2.44
C LYS A 178 15.77 11.74 -3.16
N ARG A 179 15.51 10.53 -2.66
CA ARG A 179 15.99 9.25 -3.21
C ARG A 179 15.12 8.69 -4.34
N ALA A 180 13.94 9.27 -4.63
CA ALA A 180 13.00 8.68 -5.59
C ALA A 180 13.60 8.39 -6.99
N PRO A 181 14.39 9.30 -7.61
CA PRO A 181 15.03 8.99 -8.90
C PRO A 181 15.97 7.78 -8.81
N ALA A 182 16.81 7.71 -7.78
CA ALA A 182 17.74 6.59 -7.59
C ALA A 182 17.00 5.26 -7.35
N VAL A 183 15.84 5.29 -6.69
CA VAL A 183 14.99 4.10 -6.52
C VAL A 183 14.41 3.65 -7.86
N ILE A 184 13.99 4.58 -8.72
CA ILE A 184 13.49 4.26 -10.06
C ILE A 184 14.59 3.65 -10.93
N ASP A 185 15.80 4.21 -10.89
CA ASP A 185 16.97 3.66 -11.61
C ASP A 185 17.27 2.24 -11.14
N TRP A 186 17.31 2.01 -9.82
CA TRP A 186 17.52 0.69 -9.23
C TRP A 186 16.43 -0.32 -9.64
N LEU A 187 15.15 0.08 -9.64
CA LEU A 187 14.05 -0.77 -10.11
C LEU A 187 14.16 -1.09 -11.61
N ALA A 188 14.59 -0.11 -12.42
CA ALA A 188 14.79 -0.32 -13.84
C ALA A 188 15.91 -1.32 -14.12
N ASP A 189 17.00 -1.26 -13.36
CA ASP A 189 18.09 -2.22 -13.45
C ASP A 189 17.64 -3.62 -13.01
N LEU A 190 16.94 -3.73 -11.88
CA LEU A 190 16.36 -5.00 -11.42
C LEU A 190 15.39 -5.64 -12.45
N ALA A 191 14.58 -4.81 -13.11
CA ALA A 191 13.69 -5.25 -14.18
C ALA A 191 14.47 -5.75 -15.42
N ARG A 192 15.55 -5.06 -15.81
CA ARG A 192 16.43 -5.47 -16.92
C ARG A 192 17.17 -6.77 -16.62
N GLU A 193 17.75 -6.89 -15.43
CA GLU A 193 18.49 -8.08 -14.98
C GLU A 193 17.60 -9.34 -14.99
N THR A 194 16.34 -9.20 -14.59
CA THR A 194 15.41 -10.32 -14.51
C THR A 194 14.54 -10.51 -15.75
N GLY A 195 14.63 -9.61 -16.74
CA GLY A 195 13.83 -9.64 -17.97
C GLY A 195 12.32 -9.51 -17.75
N ARG A 196 11.89 -8.94 -16.60
CA ARG A 196 10.48 -8.86 -16.20
C ARG A 196 10.06 -7.42 -15.96
N ARG A 197 8.78 -7.14 -16.20
CA ARG A 197 8.19 -5.82 -15.95
C ARG A 197 7.86 -5.65 -14.47
N ILE A 198 8.12 -4.47 -13.92
CA ILE A 198 7.69 -4.04 -12.58
C ILE A 198 6.57 -3.01 -12.74
N PRO A 199 5.33 -3.29 -12.29
CA PRO A 199 4.31 -2.27 -12.11
C PRO A 199 4.75 -1.26 -11.04
N LEU A 200 4.88 0.01 -11.42
CA LEU A 200 5.32 1.06 -10.50
C LEU A 200 4.19 2.08 -10.34
N ARG A 201 3.80 2.35 -9.09
CA ARG A 201 2.87 3.44 -8.76
C ARG A 201 3.68 4.62 -8.23
N LEU A 202 3.84 5.65 -9.05
CA LEU A 202 4.48 6.89 -8.63
C LEU A 202 3.47 7.76 -7.89
N VAL A 203 3.79 8.15 -6.66
CA VAL A 203 2.97 9.04 -5.82
C VAL A 203 3.82 10.19 -5.32
N LYS A 204 3.21 11.22 -4.71
CA LYS A 204 3.98 12.26 -4.02
C LYS A 204 4.52 11.74 -2.68
N GLY A 205 3.63 11.38 -1.76
CA GLY A 205 3.97 10.87 -0.43
C GLY A 205 2.92 11.30 0.61
N ALA A 206 2.75 10.51 1.67
CA ALA A 206 1.69 10.69 2.67
C ALA A 206 2.20 11.02 4.09
N TYR A 207 3.52 10.93 4.33
CA TYR A 207 4.09 11.02 5.68
C TYR A 207 4.89 12.31 5.94
N TRP A 208 4.67 13.37 5.15
CA TRP A 208 5.58 14.53 5.09
C TRP A 208 5.83 15.18 6.46
N ASP A 209 4.77 15.52 7.20
CA ASP A 209 4.90 16.15 8.52
C ASP A 209 5.65 15.27 9.52
N SER A 210 5.41 13.95 9.48
CA SER A 210 6.10 12.96 10.31
C SER A 210 7.58 12.87 9.98
N GLU A 211 7.97 12.95 8.69
CA GLU A 211 9.37 12.97 8.29
C GLU A 211 10.10 14.23 8.74
N ILE A 212 9.44 15.40 8.67
CA ILE A 212 10.00 16.66 9.19
C ILE A 212 10.23 16.55 10.70
N LYS A 213 9.20 16.13 11.44
CA LYS A 213 9.27 15.97 12.89
C LYS A 213 10.37 15.01 13.30
N ARG A 214 10.40 13.82 12.69
CA ARG A 214 11.37 12.76 13.02
C ARG A 214 12.81 13.21 12.79
N ALA A 215 13.10 13.87 11.65
CA ALA A 215 14.45 14.34 11.35
C ALA A 215 14.92 15.38 12.39
N GLN A 216 14.02 16.24 12.86
CA GLN A 216 14.31 17.21 13.93
C GLN A 216 14.52 16.54 15.29
N GLU A 217 13.63 15.64 15.70
CA GLU A 217 13.74 14.91 16.98
C GLU A 217 15.02 14.08 17.07
N GLN A 218 15.46 13.50 15.95
CA GLN A 218 16.67 12.70 15.87
C GLN A 218 17.94 13.53 15.62
N GLY A 219 17.82 14.84 15.40
CA GLY A 219 18.96 15.72 15.11
C GLY A 219 19.74 15.31 13.86
N LEU A 220 19.05 14.84 12.82
CA LEU A 220 19.69 14.42 11.57
C LEU A 220 20.21 15.62 10.77
N ASP A 221 21.25 15.39 9.95
CA ASP A 221 21.88 16.42 9.12
C ASP A 221 20.96 17.01 8.02
N GLY A 222 19.80 16.40 7.78
CA GLY A 222 18.80 16.93 6.87
C GLY A 222 17.53 16.08 6.76
N TYR A 223 16.57 16.60 6.00
CA TYR A 223 15.30 15.92 5.75
C TYR A 223 15.43 14.89 4.60
N PRO A 224 14.83 13.69 4.73
CA PRO A 224 14.79 12.72 3.62
C PRO A 224 13.83 13.17 2.51
N VAL A 225 12.96 14.13 2.80
CA VAL A 225 11.94 14.68 1.90
C VAL A 225 12.25 16.12 1.48
N PHE A 226 11.66 16.55 0.36
CA PHE A 226 11.66 17.96 -0.02
C PHE A 226 10.84 18.79 0.97
N THR A 227 11.28 20.00 1.29
CA THR A 227 10.60 20.91 2.25
C THR A 227 9.69 21.93 1.57
N ARG A 228 9.70 22.00 0.24
CA ARG A 228 8.80 22.83 -0.56
C ARG A 228 7.97 21.94 -1.46
N LYS A 229 6.64 22.11 -1.43
CA LYS A 229 5.70 21.35 -2.27
C LYS A 229 6.07 21.40 -3.76
N ALA A 230 6.50 22.56 -4.26
CA ALA A 230 6.92 22.72 -5.66
C ALA A 230 8.12 21.82 -6.04
N ALA A 231 9.05 21.54 -5.11
CA ALA A 231 10.15 20.63 -5.38
C ALA A 231 9.68 19.17 -5.51
N THR A 232 8.70 18.75 -4.69
CA THR A 232 8.02 17.46 -4.88
C THR A 232 7.31 17.37 -6.23
N ASP A 233 6.65 18.45 -6.68
CA ASP A 233 5.99 18.46 -7.99
C ASP A 233 7.01 18.31 -9.14
N VAL A 234 8.14 19.03 -9.06
CA VAL A 234 9.22 18.92 -10.05
C VAL A 234 9.77 17.49 -10.07
N CYS A 235 10.05 16.91 -8.91
CA CYS A 235 10.54 15.53 -8.81
C CYS A 235 9.53 14.48 -9.31
N TYR A 236 8.23 14.75 -9.22
CA TYR A 236 7.19 13.84 -9.73
C TYR A 236 7.11 13.86 -11.27
N ILE A 237 7.45 14.99 -11.91
CA ILE A 237 7.39 15.17 -13.37
C ILE A 237 8.67 14.71 -14.06
N ALA A 238 9.83 14.90 -13.40
CA ALA A 238 11.14 14.51 -13.91
C ALA A 238 11.28 12.99 -14.08
#